data_AF-A0AAU8FHB8-F1
#
_entry.id   AF-A0AAU8FHB8-F1
#
_cell.length_a   1.000
_cell.length_b   1.000
_cell.length_c   1.000
_cell.angle_alpha   90.00
_cell.angle_beta   90.00
_cell.angle_gamma   90.00
#
_symmetry.space_group_name_H-M   'P 1'
#
loop_
_entity.id
_entity.type
_entity.pdbx_description
1 polymer ?
#
loop_
_entity_poly.entity_id
_entity_poly.type
_entity_poly.pdbx_seq_one_letter_code
_entity_poly.pdbx_strand_id
1 'polypeptide(L)'
;MKFFIEKYKYSVLALGCLLSVSSCTDYMQTLNQDEKLITDEQLVQDANEGGILLPLMMNRIVATTTAVQTQQNLQAESYAGYLETPTPFLNNENTTTYFMVDGWNNTAWNTSTQNVMDQWLQMWKKGYETKYPDLYAIALIIKVAAAHRLVDTFGPYPYTKYGTAAQVAFDSEEEAYTAFFAELDKAVTALKAAEAANPNADKTRFAKWDKSSLLGEYTNWIKLANTLRLRLAIRISKVKPDLAKTEGEKAVAAENGGLLTDIGFSVTPTTTNPYYTMANAWSDTRLSATVETFLTGFSDPRLPALRRACNRPSREWEDQGYSCRFGQA
;
A
#
# COMPACT_ATOMS: atom_id res chain seq x y z
N MET A 1 -53.50 -42.99 27.14
CA MET A 1 -52.85 -41.70 26.80
C MET A 1 -51.57 -41.41 27.61
N LYS A 2 -51.51 -41.70 28.92
CA LYS A 2 -50.31 -41.48 29.75
C LYS A 2 -49.04 -42.25 29.31
N PHE A 3 -49.17 -43.44 28.73
CA PHE A 3 -48.04 -44.26 28.31
C PHE A 3 -47.30 -43.78 27.05
N PHE A 4 -47.96 -43.01 26.18
CA PHE A 4 -47.32 -42.50 24.95
C PHE A 4 -46.41 -41.30 25.23
N ILE A 5 -46.75 -40.48 26.23
CA ILE A 5 -45.98 -39.29 26.63
C ILE A 5 -44.66 -39.69 27.30
N GLU A 6 -44.67 -40.78 28.07
CA GLU A 6 -43.48 -41.33 28.76
C GLU A 6 -42.40 -41.89 27.81
N LYS A 7 -42.76 -42.37 26.62
CA LYS A 7 -41.78 -43.00 25.72
C LYS A 7 -41.03 -41.97 24.86
N TYR A 8 -41.63 -40.82 24.59
CA TYR A 8 -41.07 -39.78 23.71
C TYR A 8 -40.67 -38.49 24.45
N LYS A 9 -40.90 -38.38 25.77
CA LYS A 9 -40.50 -37.22 26.59
C LYS A 9 -39.03 -36.84 26.42
N TYR A 10 -38.12 -37.83 26.38
CA TYR A 10 -36.69 -37.57 26.18
C TYR A 10 -36.35 -37.20 24.73
N SER A 11 -37.07 -37.75 23.74
CA SER A 11 -36.89 -37.42 22.31
C SER A 11 -37.39 -36.02 21.98
N VAL A 12 -38.51 -35.59 22.58
CA VAL A 12 -39.08 -34.24 22.41
C VAL A 12 -38.20 -33.19 23.12
N LEU A 13 -37.67 -33.52 24.30
CA LEU A 13 -36.71 -32.65 25.01
C LEU A 13 -35.39 -32.50 24.24
N ALA A 14 -34.87 -33.59 23.66
CA ALA A 14 -33.66 -33.57 22.85
C ALA A 14 -33.83 -32.74 21.55
N LEU A 15 -35.00 -32.84 20.89
CA LEU A 15 -35.31 -32.04 19.71
C LEU A 15 -35.49 -30.55 20.04
N GLY A 16 -36.08 -30.23 21.21
CA GLY A 16 -36.17 -28.86 21.71
C GLY A 16 -34.82 -28.24 22.09
N CYS A 17 -33.90 -29.02 22.65
CA CYS A 17 -32.52 -28.59 22.92
C CYS A 17 -31.70 -28.38 21.64
N LEU A 18 -31.92 -29.18 20.58
CA LEU A 18 -31.25 -29.00 19.29
C LEU A 18 -31.74 -27.76 18.51
N LEU A 19 -33.00 -27.36 18.69
CA LEU A 19 -33.56 -26.15 18.08
C LEU A 19 -33.21 -24.86 18.82
N SER A 20 -32.71 -24.94 20.06
CA SER A 20 -32.33 -23.77 20.87
C SER A 20 -30.85 -23.40 20.76
N VAL A 21 -29.98 -24.30 20.26
CA VAL A 21 -28.57 -23.96 20.00
C VAL A 21 -28.36 -23.11 18.73
N SER A 22 -29.24 -23.18 17.74
CA SER A 22 -29.15 -22.35 16.54
C SER A 22 -29.58 -20.90 16.75
N SER A 23 -30.49 -20.61 17.69
CA SER A 23 -30.91 -19.23 18.00
C SER A 23 -29.90 -18.48 18.90
N CYS A 24 -29.01 -19.20 19.58
CA CYS A 24 -28.03 -18.60 20.47
C CYS A 24 -26.82 -18.00 19.74
N THR A 25 -26.50 -18.43 18.51
CA THR A 25 -25.35 -17.87 17.78
C THR A 25 -25.66 -16.52 17.13
N ASP A 26 -26.88 -16.31 16.64
CA ASP A 26 -27.25 -15.06 15.96
C ASP A 26 -27.35 -13.89 16.94
N TYR A 27 -27.93 -14.11 18.12
CA TYR A 27 -28.00 -13.09 19.17
C TYR A 27 -26.62 -12.66 19.68
N MET A 28 -25.66 -13.58 19.76
CA MET A 28 -24.29 -13.28 20.19
C MET A 28 -23.56 -12.34 19.22
N GLN A 29 -23.91 -12.33 17.93
CA GLN A 29 -23.37 -11.36 16.96
C GLN A 29 -23.84 -9.94 17.28
N THR A 30 -25.07 -9.77 17.79
CA THR A 30 -25.65 -8.46 18.12
C THR A 30 -25.16 -7.87 19.45
N LEU A 31 -24.69 -8.70 20.39
CA LEU A 31 -24.24 -8.24 21.71
C LEU A 31 -22.93 -7.44 21.70
N ASN A 32 -22.15 -7.52 20.61
CA ASN A 32 -20.88 -6.82 20.44
C ASN A 32 -20.89 -5.86 19.24
N GLN A 33 -22.06 -5.54 18.69
CA GLN A 33 -22.20 -4.51 17.68
C GLN A 33 -22.48 -3.17 18.37
N ASP A 34 -21.54 -2.24 18.26
CA ASP A 34 -21.79 -0.85 18.65
C ASP A 34 -22.75 -0.23 17.62
N GLU A 35 -23.98 0.08 18.06
CA GLU A 35 -25.04 0.67 17.24
C GLU A 35 -24.66 2.04 16.63
N LYS A 36 -23.54 2.64 17.05
CA LYS A 36 -22.99 3.87 16.45
C LYS A 36 -22.07 3.62 15.27
N LEU A 37 -21.64 2.37 15.05
CA LEU A 37 -20.80 1.99 13.92
C LEU A 37 -21.67 1.79 12.68
N ILE A 38 -21.11 2.11 11.52
CA ILE A 38 -21.76 1.88 10.23
C ILE A 38 -21.86 0.36 10.03
N THR A 39 -23.08 -0.14 9.82
CA THR A 39 -23.31 -1.57 9.57
C THR A 39 -22.97 -1.92 8.12
N ASP A 40 -22.69 -3.20 7.85
CA ASP A 40 -22.46 -3.68 6.47
C ASP A 40 -23.67 -3.39 5.57
N GLU A 41 -24.90 -3.45 6.08
CA GLU A 41 -26.13 -3.12 5.35
C GLU A 41 -26.20 -1.63 4.97
N GLN A 42 -25.73 -0.74 5.84
CA GLN A 42 -25.64 0.69 5.55
C GLN A 42 -24.59 0.99 4.46
N LEU A 43 -23.54 0.16 4.32
CA LEU A 43 -22.53 0.32 3.27
C LEU A 43 -23.06 -0.07 1.87
N VAL A 44 -24.11 -0.88 1.77
CA VAL A 44 -24.73 -1.23 0.48
C VAL A 44 -25.32 0.00 -0.20
N GLN A 45 -25.73 1.00 0.57
CA GLN A 45 -26.30 2.24 0.06
C GLN A 45 -25.28 2.97 -0.84
N ASP A 46 -25.72 3.37 -2.03
CA ASP A 46 -24.89 3.99 -3.09
C ASP A 46 -23.62 3.20 -3.47
N ALA A 47 -23.68 1.87 -3.31
CA ALA A 47 -22.58 0.93 -3.55
C ALA A 47 -21.29 1.31 -2.79
N ASN A 48 -21.42 1.94 -1.61
CA ASN A 48 -20.27 2.40 -0.84
C ASN A 48 -19.37 1.25 -0.37
N GLU A 49 -19.95 0.08 -0.15
CA GLU A 49 -19.25 -1.15 0.20
C GLU A 49 -18.12 -1.47 -0.79
N GLY A 50 -18.35 -1.27 -2.10
CA GLY A 50 -17.39 -1.67 -3.14
C GLY A 50 -16.07 -0.89 -3.11
N GLY A 51 -16.07 0.37 -2.65
CA GLY A 51 -14.94 1.29 -2.79
C GLY A 51 -14.35 1.85 -1.50
N ILE A 52 -15.03 1.70 -0.35
CA ILE A 52 -14.61 2.31 0.93
C ILE A 52 -13.22 1.86 1.42
N LEU A 53 -12.77 0.67 0.99
CA LEU A 53 -11.47 0.11 1.35
C LEU A 53 -10.31 0.69 0.52
N LEU A 54 -10.57 1.18 -0.69
CA LEU A 54 -9.53 1.68 -1.61
C LEU A 54 -8.75 2.88 -1.04
N PRO A 55 -9.39 3.91 -0.44
CA PRO A 55 -8.66 5.00 0.22
C PRO A 55 -7.71 4.51 1.32
N LEU A 56 -8.10 3.48 2.08
CA LEU A 56 -7.29 2.93 3.17
C LEU A 56 -6.01 2.28 2.62
N MET A 57 -6.15 1.53 1.52
CA MET A 57 -5.03 0.92 0.82
C MET A 57 -4.07 1.96 0.23
N MET A 58 -4.61 2.97 -0.49
CA MET A 58 -3.79 4.01 -1.13
C MET A 58 -2.88 4.75 -0.13
N ASN A 59 -3.39 5.06 1.07
CA ASN A 59 -2.65 5.75 2.13
C ASN A 59 -1.54 4.91 2.80
N ARG A 60 -1.37 3.65 2.38
CA ARG A 60 -0.55 2.64 3.06
C ARG A 60 0.34 1.83 2.11
N ILE A 61 0.38 2.19 0.82
CA ILE A 61 1.49 1.79 -0.07
C ILE A 61 2.78 2.38 0.50
N VAL A 62 2.77 3.70 0.72
CA VAL A 62 3.72 4.44 1.58
C VAL A 62 2.87 5.14 2.62
N ALA A 63 3.26 5.08 3.89
CA ALA A 63 2.53 5.72 4.95
C ALA A 63 2.40 7.22 4.70
N THR A 64 1.17 7.71 4.69
CA THR A 64 0.88 9.16 4.70
C THR A 64 0.99 9.78 6.08
N THR A 65 1.38 8.99 7.09
CA THR A 65 1.64 9.41 8.47
C THR A 65 3.14 9.36 8.76
N THR A 66 3.53 9.75 9.98
CA THR A 66 4.93 9.72 10.42
C THR A 66 5.54 8.32 10.50
N ALA A 67 4.75 7.26 10.36
CA ALA A 67 5.26 5.90 10.19
C ALA A 67 6.19 5.76 8.96
N VAL A 68 6.11 6.68 7.99
CA VAL A 68 7.05 6.74 6.86
C VAL A 68 8.51 6.90 7.30
N GLN A 69 8.74 7.46 8.51
CA GLN A 69 10.09 7.65 9.05
C GLN A 69 10.83 6.32 9.14
N THR A 70 10.21 5.31 9.77
CA THR A 70 10.80 3.99 9.97
C THR A 70 10.43 3.01 8.86
N GLN A 71 9.41 3.29 8.05
CA GLN A 71 9.09 2.51 6.84
C GLN A 71 10.09 2.76 5.69
N GLN A 72 10.57 4.01 5.53
CA GLN A 72 11.30 4.41 4.32
C GLN A 72 12.46 5.37 4.59
N ASN A 73 12.26 6.41 5.40
CA ASN A 73 13.26 7.49 5.57
C ASN A 73 14.56 7.02 6.22
N LEU A 74 14.47 6.37 7.39
CA LEU A 74 15.60 5.79 8.12
C LEU A 74 16.04 4.42 7.57
N GLN A 75 15.60 4.08 6.35
CA GLN A 75 15.89 2.82 5.68
C GLN A 75 16.35 3.08 4.23
N ALA A 76 15.50 2.77 3.26
CA ALA A 76 15.82 2.84 1.83
C ALA A 76 16.28 4.23 1.36
N GLU A 77 15.78 5.33 1.95
CA GLU A 77 16.22 6.67 1.57
C GLU A 77 17.62 7.03 2.06
N SER A 78 17.97 6.59 3.27
CA SER A 78 19.34 6.69 3.78
C SER A 78 20.29 5.81 2.98
N TYR A 79 19.92 4.55 2.72
CA TYR A 79 20.74 3.64 1.89
C TYR A 79 20.91 4.11 0.45
N ALA A 80 19.89 4.71 -0.14
CA ALA A 80 19.98 5.31 -1.47
C ALA A 80 20.72 6.65 -1.48
N GLY A 81 21.07 7.20 -0.31
CA GLY A 81 21.75 8.48 -0.17
C GLY A 81 20.90 9.68 -0.57
N TYR A 82 19.56 9.58 -0.47
CA TYR A 82 18.67 10.71 -0.72
C TYR A 82 18.58 11.64 0.47
N LEU A 83 18.30 11.06 1.64
CA LEU A 83 18.08 11.77 2.89
C LEU A 83 18.87 11.07 3.99
N GLU A 84 19.41 11.86 4.92
CA GLU A 84 20.19 11.31 6.04
C GLU A 84 19.72 11.90 7.37
N THR A 85 19.86 11.12 8.43
CA THR A 85 19.55 11.59 9.77
C THR A 85 20.73 12.35 10.38
N PRO A 86 20.55 13.60 10.86
CA PRO A 86 21.59 14.31 11.58
C PRO A 86 21.61 13.92 13.08
N THR A 87 20.69 13.07 13.54
CA THR A 87 20.53 12.67 14.93
C THR A 87 21.06 11.25 15.14
N PRO A 88 21.79 10.97 16.25
CA PRO A 88 22.36 9.66 16.51
C PRO A 88 21.31 8.72 17.11
N PHE A 89 20.28 8.37 16.33
CA PHE A 89 19.22 7.45 16.78
C PHE A 89 19.83 6.19 17.40
N LEU A 90 19.33 5.81 18.57
CA LEU A 90 19.78 4.61 19.31
C LEU A 90 21.30 4.57 19.48
N ASN A 91 21.92 5.71 19.87
CA ASN A 91 23.37 5.84 20.01
C ASN A 91 24.14 5.45 18.73
N ASN A 92 23.57 5.76 17.56
CA ASN A 92 24.11 5.42 16.25
C ASN A 92 24.15 3.90 15.93
N GLU A 93 23.45 3.08 16.71
CA GLU A 93 23.20 1.66 16.43
C GLU A 93 21.80 1.51 15.85
N ASN A 94 21.66 1.87 14.58
CA ASN A 94 20.36 1.83 13.92
C ASN A 94 20.48 1.48 12.42
N THR A 95 19.35 1.47 11.71
CA THR A 95 19.31 0.98 10.33
C THR A 95 20.19 1.80 9.38
N THR A 96 20.37 3.11 9.59
CA THR A 96 21.26 3.94 8.75
C THR A 96 22.74 3.56 8.89
N THR A 97 23.12 2.89 9.98
CA THR A 97 24.46 2.33 10.23
C THR A 97 24.52 0.81 10.07
N TYR A 98 23.58 0.24 9.34
CA TYR A 98 23.43 -1.20 9.07
C TYR A 98 23.12 -2.07 10.30
N PHE A 99 22.78 -1.46 11.44
CA PHE A 99 22.21 -2.18 12.56
C PHE A 99 20.69 -2.31 12.38
N MET A 100 20.23 -3.51 12.05
CA MET A 100 18.83 -3.75 11.71
C MET A 100 17.95 -3.67 12.96
N VAL A 101 17.12 -2.63 13.05
CA VAL A 101 16.23 -2.40 14.18
C VAL A 101 14.91 -3.12 13.92
N ASP A 102 14.61 -4.14 14.71
CA ASP A 102 13.40 -4.96 14.56
C ASP A 102 12.12 -4.12 14.49
N GLY A 103 11.98 -3.12 15.36
CA GLY A 103 10.80 -2.24 15.35
C GLY A 103 10.62 -1.45 14.06
N TRP A 104 11.72 -1.06 13.40
CA TRP A 104 11.67 -0.30 12.15
C TRP A 104 11.35 -1.22 10.97
N ASN A 105 12.00 -2.38 10.91
CA ASN A 105 11.69 -3.43 9.93
C ASN A 105 10.23 -3.92 10.04
N ASN A 106 9.73 -4.08 11.27
CA ASN A 106 8.33 -4.39 11.52
C ASN A 106 7.40 -3.27 11.03
N THR A 107 7.78 -2.00 11.15
CA THR A 107 6.98 -0.90 10.58
C THR A 107 6.93 -0.98 9.06
N ALA A 108 8.07 -1.23 8.42
CA ALA A 108 8.17 -1.40 6.97
C ALA A 108 7.30 -2.55 6.46
N TRP A 109 7.34 -3.69 7.14
CA TRP A 109 6.54 -4.87 6.84
C TRP A 109 5.04 -4.65 7.08
N ASN A 110 4.68 -4.17 8.27
CA ASN A 110 3.28 -4.09 8.72
C ASN A 110 2.49 -2.99 8.02
N THR A 111 3.14 -1.88 7.63
CA THR A 111 2.44 -0.76 6.99
C THR A 111 1.66 -1.23 5.77
N SER A 112 2.30 -1.98 4.87
CA SER A 112 1.63 -2.48 3.67
C SER A 112 0.89 -3.80 3.90
N THR A 113 1.43 -4.72 4.70
CA THR A 113 0.78 -6.02 4.95
C THR A 113 -0.57 -5.84 5.66
N GLN A 114 -0.60 -5.12 6.78
CA GLN A 114 -1.80 -4.98 7.61
C GLN A 114 -2.84 -3.99 7.05
N ASN A 115 -2.45 -3.13 6.10
CA ASN A 115 -3.34 -2.07 5.63
C ASN A 115 -3.61 -2.08 4.12
N VAL A 116 -2.81 -2.79 3.32
CA VAL A 116 -3.09 -3.01 1.90
C VAL A 116 -3.57 -4.43 1.68
N MET A 117 -2.76 -5.41 2.10
CA MET A 117 -3.06 -6.82 1.83
C MET A 117 -4.30 -7.29 2.60
N ASP A 118 -4.47 -6.88 3.86
CA ASP A 118 -5.67 -7.22 4.64
C ASP A 118 -6.97 -6.59 4.10
N GLN A 119 -6.88 -5.40 3.51
CA GLN A 119 -8.05 -4.74 2.91
C GLN A 119 -8.40 -5.40 1.58
N TRP A 120 -7.40 -5.73 0.76
CA TRP A 120 -7.61 -6.56 -0.43
C TRP A 120 -8.20 -7.93 -0.06
N LEU A 121 -7.72 -8.56 1.01
CA LEU A 121 -8.22 -9.86 1.47
C LEU A 121 -9.71 -9.78 1.85
N GLN A 122 -10.13 -8.69 2.49
CA GLN A 122 -11.55 -8.45 2.77
C GLN A 122 -12.37 -8.31 1.49
N MET A 123 -11.88 -7.55 0.49
CA MET A 123 -12.54 -7.45 -0.82
C MET A 123 -12.68 -8.82 -1.49
N TRP A 124 -11.62 -9.63 -1.48
CA TRP A 124 -11.64 -10.99 -2.03
C TRP A 124 -12.65 -11.88 -1.31
N LYS A 125 -12.63 -11.94 0.02
CA LYS A 125 -13.57 -12.74 0.83
C LYS A 125 -15.03 -12.30 0.65
N LYS A 126 -15.27 -11.00 0.42
CA LYS A 126 -16.62 -10.46 0.13
C LYS A 126 -17.06 -10.66 -1.34
N GLY A 127 -16.21 -11.27 -2.19
CA GLY A 127 -16.52 -11.62 -3.58
C GLY A 127 -16.45 -10.45 -4.56
N TYR A 128 -15.59 -9.46 -4.29
CA TYR A 128 -15.55 -8.22 -5.09
C TYR A 128 -15.03 -8.44 -6.51
N GLU A 129 -14.28 -9.51 -6.76
CA GLU A 129 -13.86 -9.90 -8.11
C GLU A 129 -15.06 -10.04 -9.06
N THR A 130 -16.21 -10.51 -8.56
CA THR A 130 -17.44 -10.65 -9.35
C THR A 130 -18.39 -9.48 -9.15
N LYS A 131 -18.53 -8.97 -7.92
CA LYS A 131 -19.50 -7.91 -7.59
C LYS A 131 -19.08 -6.53 -8.10
N TYR A 132 -17.79 -6.22 -8.02
CA TYR A 132 -17.19 -4.93 -8.36
C TYR A 132 -15.86 -5.14 -9.09
N PRO A 133 -15.86 -5.79 -10.28
CA PRO A 133 -14.64 -6.22 -10.96
C PRO A 133 -13.66 -5.06 -11.25
N ASP A 134 -14.19 -3.86 -11.50
CA ASP A 134 -13.40 -2.65 -11.72
C ASP A 134 -12.76 -2.11 -10.43
N LEU A 135 -13.51 -2.03 -9.33
CA LEU A 135 -12.96 -1.61 -8.03
C LEU A 135 -11.95 -2.63 -7.50
N TYR A 136 -12.20 -3.92 -7.73
CA TYR A 136 -11.25 -4.98 -7.42
C TYR A 136 -9.99 -4.88 -8.28
N ALA A 137 -10.10 -4.51 -9.56
CA ALA A 137 -8.94 -4.24 -10.41
C ALA A 137 -8.06 -3.10 -9.88
N ILE A 138 -8.65 -2.01 -9.39
CA ILE A 138 -7.90 -0.94 -8.71
C ILE A 138 -7.18 -1.48 -7.46
N ALA A 139 -7.87 -2.31 -6.66
CA ALA A 139 -7.26 -2.94 -5.50
C ALA A 139 -6.06 -3.84 -5.87
N LEU A 140 -6.13 -4.58 -6.98
CA LEU A 140 -5.00 -5.37 -7.49
C LEU A 140 -3.80 -4.49 -7.86
N ILE A 141 -4.02 -3.35 -8.52
CA ILE A 141 -2.93 -2.41 -8.84
C ILE A 141 -2.26 -1.89 -7.56
N ILE A 142 -3.05 -1.50 -6.56
CA ILE A 142 -2.55 -1.02 -5.27
C ILE A 142 -1.83 -2.14 -4.51
N LYS A 143 -2.39 -3.36 -4.53
CA LYS A 143 -1.79 -4.56 -3.93
C LYS A 143 -0.42 -4.83 -4.53
N VAL A 144 -0.28 -4.83 -5.85
CA VAL A 144 1.02 -5.00 -6.52
C VAL A 144 1.98 -3.85 -6.17
N ALA A 145 1.49 -2.60 -6.18
CA ALA A 145 2.28 -1.42 -5.81
C ALA A 145 2.88 -1.51 -4.39
N ALA A 146 2.14 -2.09 -3.46
CA ALA A 146 2.60 -2.30 -2.09
C ALA A 146 3.48 -3.55 -1.95
N ALA A 147 3.06 -4.69 -2.51
CA ALA A 147 3.72 -5.96 -2.34
C ALA A 147 5.08 -6.04 -3.05
N HIS A 148 5.25 -5.41 -4.21
CA HIS A 148 6.55 -5.40 -4.87
C HIS A 148 7.62 -4.72 -4.00
N ARG A 149 7.23 -3.73 -3.18
CA ARG A 149 8.15 -3.05 -2.25
C ARG A 149 8.56 -3.98 -1.12
N LEU A 150 7.64 -4.79 -0.61
CA LEU A 150 7.93 -5.80 0.43
C LEU A 150 8.88 -6.86 -0.14
N VAL A 151 8.60 -7.38 -1.33
CA VAL A 151 9.46 -8.36 -2.00
C VAL A 151 10.84 -7.78 -2.30
N ASP A 152 10.91 -6.56 -2.83
CA ASP A 152 12.19 -5.89 -3.11
C ASP A 152 13.02 -5.59 -1.83
N THR A 153 12.38 -5.57 -0.65
CA THR A 153 13.05 -5.26 0.63
C THR A 153 13.43 -6.52 1.40
N PHE A 154 12.54 -7.52 1.44
CA PHE A 154 12.65 -8.70 2.30
C PHE A 154 12.89 -10.01 1.54
N GLY A 155 12.74 -10.01 0.21
CA GLY A 155 12.83 -11.20 -0.62
C GLY A 155 11.53 -12.01 -0.61
N PRO A 156 11.56 -13.33 -0.33
CA PRO A 156 10.37 -14.17 -0.29
C PRO A 156 9.25 -13.55 0.56
N TYR A 157 8.01 -13.66 0.07
CA TYR A 157 6.84 -13.03 0.68
C TYR A 157 5.59 -13.90 0.50
N PRO A 158 4.71 -14.06 1.51
CA PRO A 158 3.45 -14.77 1.33
C PRO A 158 2.46 -13.93 0.51
N TYR A 159 2.49 -14.06 -0.82
CA TYR A 159 1.67 -13.26 -1.73
C TYR A 159 0.46 -14.02 -2.28
N THR A 160 0.68 -15.11 -3.00
CA THR A 160 -0.35 -15.87 -3.72
C THR A 160 -1.27 -16.63 -2.77
N LYS A 161 -0.73 -16.98 -1.59
CA LYS A 161 -1.42 -17.69 -0.52
C LYS A 161 -1.85 -16.76 0.62
N TYR A 162 -1.73 -15.44 0.46
CA TYR A 162 -2.03 -14.50 1.53
C TYR A 162 -3.46 -14.68 2.04
N GLY A 163 -3.62 -14.91 3.35
CA GLY A 163 -4.92 -15.02 4.00
C GLY A 163 -5.69 -16.33 3.77
N THR A 164 -5.08 -17.35 3.16
CA THR A 164 -5.71 -18.68 2.97
C THR A 164 -5.59 -19.57 4.20
N ALA A 165 -4.64 -19.30 5.10
CA ALA A 165 -4.42 -20.03 6.36
C ALA A 165 -3.74 -19.11 7.39
N ALA A 166 -3.70 -19.53 8.66
CA ALA A 166 -2.99 -18.80 9.72
C ALA A 166 -1.47 -18.78 9.53
N GLN A 167 -0.92 -19.84 8.93
CA GLN A 167 0.45 -19.91 8.45
C GLN A 167 0.44 -20.25 6.98
N VAL A 168 1.10 -19.43 6.18
CA VAL A 168 1.11 -19.55 4.71
C VAL A 168 2.55 -19.70 4.24
N ALA A 169 2.75 -20.58 3.27
CA ALA A 169 4.05 -20.71 2.62
C ALA A 169 4.39 -19.40 1.91
N PHE A 170 5.65 -19.02 1.99
CA PHE A 170 6.19 -17.88 1.27
C PHE A 170 6.30 -18.23 -0.21
N ASP A 171 5.96 -17.28 -1.06
CA ASP A 171 6.33 -17.34 -2.47
C ASP A 171 7.79 -16.90 -2.60
N SER A 172 8.53 -17.54 -3.50
CA SER A 172 9.80 -17.01 -3.96
C SER A 172 9.60 -15.66 -4.65
N GLU A 173 10.68 -14.87 -4.79
CA GLU A 173 10.62 -13.61 -5.52
C GLU A 173 10.14 -13.82 -6.98
N GLU A 174 10.55 -14.92 -7.63
CA GLU A 174 10.11 -15.26 -8.98
C GLU A 174 8.60 -15.54 -9.06
N GLU A 175 8.07 -16.32 -8.12
CA GLU A 175 6.62 -16.61 -8.04
C GLU A 175 5.82 -15.34 -7.77
N ALA A 176 6.28 -14.50 -6.84
CA ALA A 176 5.64 -13.22 -6.54
C ALA A 176 5.64 -12.28 -7.76
N TYR A 177 6.77 -12.13 -8.45
CA TYR A 177 6.84 -11.30 -9.67
C TYR A 177 5.95 -11.82 -10.80
N THR A 178 5.88 -13.13 -10.98
CA THR A 178 4.97 -13.75 -11.96
C THR A 178 3.51 -13.44 -11.62
N ALA A 179 3.15 -13.52 -10.33
CA ALA A 179 1.82 -13.16 -9.86
C ALA A 179 1.52 -11.66 -10.05
N PHE A 180 2.49 -10.77 -9.82
CA PHE A 180 2.32 -9.33 -10.05
C PHE A 180 1.93 -9.04 -11.50
N PHE A 181 2.62 -9.62 -12.48
CA PHE A 181 2.29 -9.40 -13.90
C PHE A 181 0.89 -9.91 -14.25
N ALA A 182 0.52 -11.09 -13.76
CA ALA A 182 -0.80 -11.66 -13.98
C ALA A 182 -1.92 -10.80 -13.36
N GLU A 183 -1.72 -10.27 -12.15
CA GLU A 183 -2.70 -9.41 -11.49
C GLU A 183 -2.82 -8.03 -12.16
N LEU A 184 -1.71 -7.46 -12.64
CA LEU A 184 -1.75 -6.23 -13.45
C LEU A 184 -2.50 -6.45 -14.78
N ASP A 185 -2.36 -7.62 -15.39
CA ASP A 185 -3.07 -7.97 -16.63
C ASP A 185 -4.58 -8.11 -16.43
N LYS A 186 -4.98 -8.79 -15.35
CA LYS A 186 -6.38 -8.85 -14.93
C LYS A 186 -6.94 -7.45 -14.68
N ALA A 187 -6.17 -6.59 -14.00
CA ALA A 187 -6.60 -5.25 -13.69
C ALA A 187 -6.82 -4.39 -14.95
N VAL A 188 -5.85 -4.36 -15.87
CA VAL A 188 -5.98 -3.64 -17.15
C VAL A 188 -7.18 -4.15 -17.94
N THR A 189 -7.36 -5.47 -18.03
CA THR A 189 -8.49 -6.08 -18.75
C THR A 189 -9.84 -5.66 -18.16
N ALA A 190 -9.98 -5.73 -16.83
CA ALA A 190 -11.22 -5.39 -16.15
C ALA A 190 -11.57 -3.90 -16.25
N LEU A 191 -10.58 -3.00 -16.11
CA LEU A 191 -10.81 -1.56 -16.26
C LEU A 191 -11.22 -1.18 -17.69
N LYS A 192 -10.52 -1.72 -18.70
CA LYS A 192 -10.91 -1.52 -20.11
C LYS A 192 -12.31 -2.03 -20.40
N ALA A 193 -12.68 -3.20 -19.88
CA ALA A 193 -14.03 -3.75 -20.03
C ALA A 193 -15.09 -2.86 -19.36
N ALA A 194 -14.78 -2.29 -18.18
CA ALA A 194 -15.67 -1.37 -17.48
C ALA A 194 -15.90 -0.08 -18.26
N GLU A 195 -14.84 0.52 -18.82
CA GLU A 195 -14.94 1.72 -19.67
C GLU A 195 -15.73 1.45 -20.96
N ALA A 196 -15.48 0.30 -21.59
CA ALA A 196 -16.20 -0.09 -22.80
C ALA A 196 -17.70 -0.32 -22.55
N ALA A 197 -18.05 -0.88 -21.38
CA ALA A 197 -19.44 -1.10 -20.99
C ALA A 197 -20.15 0.20 -20.58
N ASN A 198 -19.46 1.10 -19.88
CA ASN A 198 -19.97 2.41 -19.48
C ASN A 198 -18.82 3.43 -19.34
N PRO A 199 -18.72 4.41 -20.26
CA PRO A 199 -17.67 5.44 -20.23
C PRO A 199 -17.70 6.39 -19.01
N ASN A 200 -18.71 6.33 -18.15
CA ASN A 200 -18.78 7.10 -16.90
C ASN A 200 -18.77 6.20 -15.65
N ALA A 201 -18.37 4.93 -15.81
CA ALA A 201 -18.30 3.98 -14.71
C ALA A 201 -17.36 4.44 -13.59
N ASP A 202 -16.25 5.04 -13.95
CA ASP A 202 -15.24 5.58 -13.05
C ASP A 202 -15.77 6.75 -12.22
N LYS A 203 -16.40 7.74 -12.86
CA LYS A 203 -17.00 8.91 -12.21
C LYS A 203 -18.08 8.53 -11.21
N THR A 204 -18.84 7.49 -11.52
CA THR A 204 -19.98 7.04 -10.69
C THR A 204 -19.57 6.09 -9.58
N ARG A 205 -18.63 5.17 -9.83
CA ARG A 205 -18.28 4.09 -8.89
C ARG A 205 -16.97 4.31 -8.15
N PHE A 206 -16.00 5.00 -8.75
CA PHE A 206 -14.63 5.04 -8.25
C PHE A 206 -14.14 6.43 -7.85
N ALA A 207 -14.45 7.49 -8.60
CA ALA A 207 -13.81 8.80 -8.44
C ALA A 207 -13.93 9.38 -7.01
N LYS A 208 -15.05 9.13 -6.31
CA LYS A 208 -15.24 9.54 -4.90
C LYS A 208 -14.25 8.88 -3.92
N TRP A 209 -13.71 7.72 -4.28
CA TRP A 209 -12.77 6.92 -3.49
C TRP A 209 -11.31 7.16 -3.84
N ASP A 210 -11.02 7.78 -4.98
CA ASP A 210 -9.65 8.05 -5.36
C ASP A 210 -9.03 9.15 -4.47
N LYS A 211 -7.92 8.81 -3.83
CA LYS A 211 -7.10 9.75 -3.04
C LYS A 211 -5.79 10.10 -3.73
N SER A 212 -5.61 9.59 -4.94
CA SER A 212 -4.41 9.81 -5.73
C SER A 212 -4.54 11.03 -6.64
N SER A 213 -3.41 11.45 -7.19
CA SER A 213 -3.36 12.44 -8.28
C SER A 213 -4.02 11.96 -9.58
N LEU A 214 -4.45 10.70 -9.71
CA LEU A 214 -4.97 10.15 -10.97
C LEU A 214 -6.42 10.54 -11.30
N LEU A 215 -7.02 11.40 -10.47
CA LEU A 215 -8.32 12.07 -10.69
C LEU A 215 -9.53 11.12 -10.76
N GLY A 216 -9.41 9.88 -10.29
CA GLY A 216 -10.51 8.92 -10.31
C GLY A 216 -10.80 8.34 -11.69
N GLU A 217 -9.88 8.45 -12.65
CA GLU A 217 -10.09 8.09 -14.05
C GLU A 217 -9.51 6.70 -14.35
N TYR A 218 -10.30 5.78 -14.91
CA TYR A 218 -9.83 4.42 -15.23
C TYR A 218 -8.69 4.40 -16.23
N THR A 219 -8.71 5.30 -17.21
CA THR A 219 -7.60 5.46 -18.17
C THR A 219 -6.25 5.75 -17.48
N ASN A 220 -6.24 6.57 -16.43
CA ASN A 220 -5.02 6.88 -15.68
C ASN A 220 -4.56 5.71 -14.81
N TRP A 221 -5.49 4.95 -14.25
CA TRP A 221 -5.17 3.73 -13.50
C TRP A 221 -4.65 2.59 -14.38
N ILE A 222 -5.16 2.45 -15.61
CA ILE A 222 -4.60 1.56 -16.63
C ILE A 222 -3.15 1.96 -16.95
N LYS A 223 -2.90 3.26 -17.16
CA LYS A 223 -1.53 3.79 -17.37
C LYS A 223 -0.62 3.54 -16.18
N LEU A 224 -1.12 3.67 -14.94
CA LEU A 224 -0.36 3.33 -13.75
C LEU A 224 -0.01 1.84 -13.72
N ALA A 225 -0.96 0.95 -14.01
CA ALA A 225 -0.73 -0.49 -14.05
C ALA A 225 0.37 -0.86 -15.04
N ASN A 226 0.36 -0.27 -16.24
CA ASN A 226 1.42 -0.47 -17.23
C ASN A 226 2.75 0.18 -16.84
N THR A 227 2.73 1.37 -16.22
CA THR A 227 3.95 2.01 -15.70
C THR A 227 4.61 1.15 -14.62
N LEU A 228 3.80 0.53 -13.75
CA LEU A 228 4.26 -0.42 -12.76
C LEU A 228 4.76 -1.71 -13.42
N ARG A 229 4.03 -2.26 -14.40
CA ARG A 229 4.45 -3.41 -15.22
C ARG A 229 5.84 -3.17 -15.82
N LEU A 230 6.08 -2.02 -16.43
CA LEU A 230 7.37 -1.68 -17.02
C LEU A 230 8.48 -1.61 -15.96
N ARG A 231 8.20 -0.99 -14.80
CA ARG A 231 9.15 -0.96 -13.67
C ARG A 231 9.56 -2.37 -13.24
N LEU A 232 8.57 -3.26 -13.05
CA LEU A 232 8.80 -4.63 -12.61
C LEU A 232 9.50 -5.47 -13.69
N ALA A 233 9.16 -5.25 -14.97
CA ALA A 233 9.83 -5.90 -16.10
C ALA A 233 11.32 -5.53 -16.16
N ILE A 234 11.64 -4.24 -16.02
CA ILE A 234 13.04 -3.78 -15.99
C ILE A 234 13.79 -4.37 -14.79
N ARG A 235 13.15 -4.49 -13.62
CA ARG A 235 13.76 -5.11 -12.43
C ARG A 235 14.31 -6.51 -12.74
N ILE A 236 13.52 -7.34 -13.43
CA ILE A 236 13.87 -8.73 -13.72
C ILE A 236 14.70 -8.91 -15.00
N SER A 237 15.04 -7.83 -15.71
CA SER A 237 15.72 -7.87 -17.02
C SER A 237 17.02 -8.67 -17.05
N LYS A 238 17.76 -8.74 -15.94
CA LYS A 238 19.01 -9.51 -15.84
C LYS A 238 18.80 -10.99 -15.54
N VAL A 239 17.74 -11.33 -14.79
CA VAL A 239 17.51 -12.69 -14.29
C VAL A 239 16.52 -13.49 -15.16
N LYS A 240 15.57 -12.80 -15.80
CA LYS A 240 14.54 -13.36 -16.69
C LYS A 240 14.32 -12.44 -17.90
N PRO A 241 15.32 -12.31 -18.80
CA PRO A 241 15.29 -11.33 -19.89
C PRO A 241 14.11 -11.52 -20.84
N ASP A 242 13.70 -12.75 -21.15
CA ASP A 242 12.59 -13.02 -22.08
C ASP A 242 11.24 -12.59 -21.50
N LEU A 243 11.00 -12.86 -20.22
CA LEU A 243 9.81 -12.40 -19.50
C LEU A 243 9.82 -10.87 -19.37
N ALA A 244 10.97 -10.30 -19.00
CA ALA A 244 11.16 -8.85 -18.93
C ALA A 244 10.82 -8.15 -20.25
N LYS A 245 11.31 -8.69 -21.36
CA LYS A 245 11.02 -8.17 -22.70
C LYS A 245 9.53 -8.24 -23.00
N THR A 246 8.92 -9.41 -22.78
CA THR A 246 7.49 -9.64 -23.04
C THR A 246 6.61 -8.66 -22.25
N GLU A 247 6.85 -8.52 -20.94
CA GLU A 247 6.05 -7.64 -20.08
C GLU A 247 6.36 -6.15 -20.33
N GLY A 248 7.60 -5.81 -20.68
CA GLY A 248 7.99 -4.46 -21.07
C GLY A 248 7.31 -4.00 -22.37
N GLU A 249 7.29 -4.86 -23.40
CA GLU A 249 6.58 -4.59 -24.66
C GLU A 249 5.07 -4.45 -24.44
N LYS A 250 4.46 -5.32 -23.62
CA LYS A 250 3.05 -5.19 -23.25
C LYS A 250 2.74 -3.88 -22.53
N ALA A 251 3.65 -3.40 -21.67
CA ALA A 251 3.43 -2.17 -20.91
C ALA A 251 3.39 -0.91 -21.80
N VAL A 252 4.23 -0.85 -22.84
CA VAL A 252 4.30 0.31 -23.74
C VAL A 252 3.28 0.26 -24.88
N ALA A 253 2.67 -0.90 -25.12
CA ALA A 253 1.70 -1.12 -26.16
C ALA A 253 0.48 -0.18 -26.03
N ALA A 254 0.16 0.55 -27.10
CA ALA A 254 -0.93 1.52 -27.12
C ALA A 254 -2.29 0.84 -26.92
N GLU A 255 -2.47 -0.36 -27.45
CA GLU A 255 -3.66 -1.18 -27.26
C GLU A 255 -3.91 -1.55 -25.79
N ASN A 256 -2.89 -1.52 -24.94
CA ASN A 256 -3.01 -1.76 -23.49
C ASN A 256 -3.21 -0.48 -22.68
N GLY A 257 -3.29 0.69 -23.32
CA GLY A 257 -3.53 2.00 -22.68
C GLY A 257 -2.28 2.85 -22.47
N GLY A 258 -1.08 2.31 -22.75
CA GLY A 258 0.18 3.03 -22.63
C GLY A 258 0.61 3.34 -21.20
N LEU A 259 1.57 4.27 -21.05
CA LEU A 259 2.19 4.64 -19.78
C LEU A 259 1.67 5.99 -19.23
N LEU A 260 1.99 6.26 -17.97
CA LEU A 260 1.90 7.61 -17.41
C LEU A 260 3.02 8.49 -18.01
N THR A 261 2.64 9.67 -18.51
CA THR A 261 3.55 10.63 -19.16
C THR A 261 3.59 11.97 -18.44
N ASP A 262 2.42 12.56 -18.18
CA ASP A 262 2.29 13.95 -17.71
C ASP A 262 1.94 14.04 -16.22
N ILE A 263 1.43 12.95 -15.65
CA ILE A 263 0.99 12.87 -14.27
C ILE A 263 1.67 11.70 -13.55
N GLY A 264 2.22 11.99 -12.37
CA GLY A 264 2.74 10.96 -11.48
C GLY A 264 1.63 10.34 -10.62
N PHE A 265 1.90 9.16 -10.06
CA PHE A 265 1.10 8.62 -8.97
C PHE A 265 1.58 9.16 -7.63
N SER A 266 0.71 9.90 -6.95
CA SER A 266 0.95 10.42 -5.61
C SER A 266 -0.34 10.36 -4.81
N VAL A 267 -0.24 10.15 -3.50
CA VAL A 267 -1.38 10.18 -2.57
C VAL A 267 -1.11 11.27 -1.57
N THR A 268 -1.96 12.29 -1.54
CA THR A 268 -1.76 13.45 -0.66
C THR A 268 -2.25 13.11 0.75
N PRO A 269 -1.42 13.31 1.80
CA PRO A 269 -1.87 13.17 3.17
C PRO A 269 -3.05 14.09 3.49
N THR A 270 -3.98 13.63 4.33
CA THR A 270 -5.10 14.47 4.81
C THR A 270 -4.66 15.49 5.86
N THR A 271 -3.46 15.32 6.41
CA THR A 271 -2.82 16.19 7.40
C THR A 271 -1.50 16.72 6.85
N THR A 272 -0.69 17.33 7.72
CA THR A 272 0.67 17.77 7.38
C THR A 272 1.48 16.63 6.77
N ASN A 273 2.16 16.91 5.65
CA ASN A 273 3.09 15.97 5.05
C ASN A 273 4.11 15.49 6.11
N PRO A 274 4.28 14.17 6.31
CA PRO A 274 5.14 13.65 7.37
C PRO A 274 6.61 14.08 7.20
N TYR A 275 7.10 14.30 5.98
CA TYR A 275 8.44 14.83 5.74
C TYR A 275 8.62 16.25 6.27
N TYR A 276 7.57 17.07 6.25
CA TYR A 276 7.63 18.39 6.86
C TYR A 276 7.84 18.27 8.37
N THR A 277 7.11 17.37 9.03
CA THR A 277 7.24 17.10 10.47
C THR A 277 8.64 16.58 10.80
N MET A 278 9.12 15.54 10.10
CA MET A 278 10.45 14.96 10.29
C MET A 278 11.55 16.01 10.11
N ALA A 279 11.47 16.84 9.05
CA ALA A 279 12.51 17.82 8.75
C ALA A 279 12.47 19.04 9.68
N ASN A 280 11.29 19.55 10.04
CA ASN A 280 11.18 20.84 10.73
C ASN A 280 10.86 20.70 12.21
N ALA A 281 9.90 19.85 12.59
CA ALA A 281 9.50 19.69 13.99
C ALA A 281 10.50 18.84 14.76
N TRP A 282 10.99 17.76 14.14
CA TRP A 282 11.91 16.81 14.80
C TRP A 282 13.37 17.05 14.45
N SER A 283 13.63 17.66 13.29
CA SER A 283 14.98 17.84 12.75
C SER A 283 15.74 16.52 12.52
N ASP A 284 15.02 15.46 12.18
CA ASP A 284 15.54 14.08 12.07
C ASP A 284 15.97 13.67 10.66
N THR A 285 15.72 14.50 9.65
CA THR A 285 16.10 14.20 8.26
C THR A 285 16.60 15.45 7.54
N ARG A 286 17.64 15.29 6.71
CA ARG A 286 18.24 16.34 5.87
C ARG A 286 18.59 15.79 4.49
N LEU A 287 18.83 16.68 3.52
CA LEU A 287 19.41 16.29 2.24
C LEU A 287 20.76 15.63 2.50
N SER A 288 20.98 14.45 1.92
CA SER A 288 22.26 13.75 2.07
C SER A 288 23.36 14.44 1.26
N ALA A 289 24.58 14.35 1.78
CA ALA A 289 25.78 14.85 1.11
C ALA A 289 25.98 14.22 -0.29
N THR A 290 25.54 12.97 -0.50
CA THR A 290 25.64 12.28 -1.79
C THR A 290 24.86 13.03 -2.87
N VAL A 291 23.56 13.27 -2.64
CA VAL A 291 22.73 14.02 -3.59
C VAL A 291 23.20 15.46 -3.74
N GLU A 292 23.57 16.13 -2.64
CA GLU A 292 24.08 17.50 -2.73
C GLU A 292 25.35 17.59 -3.58
N THR A 293 26.26 16.62 -3.46
CA THR A 293 27.50 16.55 -4.25
C THR A 293 27.19 16.42 -5.74
N PHE A 294 26.32 15.49 -6.13
CA PHE A 294 25.95 15.31 -7.53
C PHE A 294 25.24 16.54 -8.10
N LEU A 295 24.24 17.06 -7.39
CA LEU A 295 23.45 18.20 -7.89
C LEU A 295 24.27 19.48 -7.95
N THR A 296 25.17 19.70 -6.99
CA THR A 296 26.11 20.84 -7.05
C THR A 296 27.09 20.68 -8.21
N GLY A 297 27.68 19.50 -8.36
CA GLY A 297 28.62 19.21 -9.45
C GLY A 297 28.01 19.38 -10.84
N PHE A 298 26.73 19.05 -11.00
CA PHE A 298 26.00 19.26 -12.25
C PHE A 298 25.39 20.66 -12.40
N SER A 299 25.57 21.56 -11.43
CA SER A 299 24.86 22.84 -11.39
C SER A 299 23.35 22.68 -11.60
N ASP A 300 22.78 21.66 -10.95
CA ASP A 300 21.42 21.21 -11.21
C ASP A 300 20.39 22.22 -10.68
N PRO A 301 19.46 22.71 -11.53
CA PRO A 301 18.47 23.72 -11.14
C PRO A 301 17.44 23.20 -10.13
N ARG A 302 17.38 21.88 -9.87
CA ARG A 302 16.49 21.28 -8.88
C ARG A 302 17.01 21.45 -7.46
N LEU A 303 18.32 21.68 -7.27
CA LEU A 303 18.92 21.75 -5.94
C LEU A 303 18.23 22.76 -5.00
N PRO A 304 17.91 24.01 -5.43
CA PRO A 304 17.23 24.97 -4.56
C PRO A 304 15.80 24.56 -4.16
N ALA A 305 15.15 23.67 -4.91
CA ALA A 305 13.83 23.13 -4.56
C ALA A 305 13.94 21.94 -3.58
N LEU A 306 15.06 21.22 -3.58
CA LEU A 306 15.29 20.03 -2.75
C LEU A 306 15.93 20.34 -1.39
N ARG A 307 16.60 21.49 -1.25
CA ARG A 307 17.13 21.96 0.03
C ARG A 307 16.81 23.41 0.30
N ARG A 308 16.70 23.74 1.59
CA ARG A 308 16.80 25.13 2.04
C ARG A 308 18.27 25.52 2.11
N ALA A 309 18.59 26.76 1.74
CA ALA A 309 19.96 27.28 1.87
C ALA A 309 20.35 27.33 3.35
N CYS A 310 21.49 26.72 3.70
CA CYS A 310 22.05 26.83 5.04
C CYS A 310 22.42 28.29 5.29
N ASN A 311 21.73 28.97 6.21
CA ASN A 311 22.08 30.32 6.62
C ASN A 311 23.31 30.24 7.54
N ARG A 312 24.49 30.08 6.94
CA ARG A 312 25.75 30.30 7.65
C ARG A 312 26.20 31.74 7.35
N PRO A 313 26.43 32.59 8.37
CA PRO A 313 27.22 33.79 8.15
C PRO A 313 28.59 33.33 7.62
N SER A 314 29.01 33.91 6.50
CA SER A 314 30.30 33.59 5.87
C SER A 314 31.46 33.73 6.84
N ARG A 315 32.45 32.81 6.75
CA ARG A 315 33.78 32.73 7.41
C ARG A 315 33.80 31.79 8.62
N GLU A 316 34.88 31.07 8.95
CA GLU A 316 36.25 30.90 8.49
C GLU A 316 36.70 29.62 9.23
N TRP A 317 37.37 28.68 8.55
CA TRP A 317 38.20 27.59 9.12
C TRP A 317 37.71 26.89 10.40
N GLU A 318 37.05 25.72 10.30
CA GLU A 318 37.20 24.65 11.31
C GLU A 318 36.53 23.33 10.90
N ASP A 319 37.39 22.31 10.77
CA ASP A 319 37.11 20.87 10.68
C ASP A 319 36.50 20.32 11.97
N GLN A 320 35.26 20.67 12.28
CA GLN A 320 34.48 19.93 13.29
C GLN A 320 33.09 19.64 12.76
N GLY A 321 32.86 18.37 12.41
CA GLY A 321 31.63 17.88 11.79
C GLY A 321 30.41 18.20 12.65
N TYR A 322 29.61 19.18 12.22
CA TYR A 322 28.31 19.47 12.82
C TYR A 322 27.33 20.00 11.76
N SER A 323 26.11 19.47 11.85
CA SER A 323 24.97 19.69 10.97
C SER A 323 24.47 21.13 10.97
N CYS A 324 23.90 21.58 9.85
CA CYS A 324 23.19 22.86 9.72
C CYS A 324 22.04 22.93 10.75
N ARG A 325 22.28 23.61 11.88
CA ARG A 325 21.24 24.05 12.82
C ARG A 325 20.69 25.39 12.35
N PHE A 326 19.38 25.49 12.19
CA PHE A 326 18.73 26.79 12.08
C PHE A 326 18.28 27.26 13.46
N GLY A 327 18.55 28.53 13.73
CA GLY A 327 18.10 29.23 14.93
C GLY A 327 16.58 29.17 15.05
N GLN A 328 16.15 29.01 16.30
CA GLN A 328 14.77 29.19 16.73
C GLN A 328 14.27 30.55 16.24
N ALA A 329 13.11 30.56 15.58
CA ALA A 329 12.31 31.77 15.38
C ALA A 329 11.60 32.11 16.69
#